data_AF-A0AAD3QVU1-F1
#
_entry.id   AF-A0AAD3QVU1-F1
#
_cell.length_a   1.000
_cell.length_b   1.000
_cell.length_c   1.000
_cell.angle_alpha   90.00
_cell.angle_beta   90.00
_cell.angle_gamma   90.00
#
_symmetry.space_group_name_H-M   'P 1'
#
loop_
_entity.id
_entity.type
_entity.pdbx_description
1 polymer ?
#
loop_
_entity_poly.entity_id
_entity_poly.type
_entity_poly.pdbx_seq_one_letter_code
_entity_poly.pdbx_strand_id
1 'polypeptide(L)'
;FLFDVNRPMPEDSNPTGENWLNHPKAMQTYLSLLGSSQKDATLEACCGALQNLTATRGPGSNAMSQILVQKLGALPHMSSLLKSPNASLQKTATSLLNNLSRTNGLQTSI
;
A
#
# COMPACT_ATOMS: atom_id res chain seq x y z
N PHE A 1 -3.38 18.44 6.73
CA PHE A 1 -3.64 17.32 5.81
C PHE A 1 -4.06 16.10 6.63
N LEU A 2 -5.05 15.34 6.18
CA LEU A 2 -5.68 14.22 6.91
C LEU A 2 -4.72 13.06 7.27
N PHE A 3 -3.55 13.02 6.65
CA PHE A 3 -2.58 11.93 6.78
C PHE A 3 -1.24 12.47 7.29
N ASP A 4 -1.17 12.74 8.58
CA ASP A 4 0.09 12.98 9.30
C ASP A 4 0.59 11.65 9.85
N VAL A 5 1.80 11.25 9.46
CA VAL A 5 2.42 9.99 9.90
C VAL A 5 2.69 9.97 11.40
N ASN A 6 2.88 11.14 12.01
CA ASN A 6 3.12 11.27 13.46
C ASN A 6 1.82 11.26 14.27
N ARG A 7 0.66 11.39 13.63
CA ARG A 7 -0.63 11.25 14.30
C ARG A 7 -0.96 9.76 14.43
N PRO A 8 -1.55 9.31 15.56
CA PRO A 8 -2.20 8.00 15.61
C PRO A 8 -3.14 7.89 14.41
N MET A 9 -3.19 6.70 13.81
CA MET A 9 -4.11 6.44 12.70
C MET A 9 -5.50 6.92 13.15
N PRO A 10 -6.25 7.68 12.34
CA PRO A 10 -7.54 8.19 12.79
C PRO A 10 -8.46 7.03 13.14
N GLU A 11 -8.44 6.65 14.41
CA GLU A 11 -9.49 5.90 15.06
C GLU A 11 -10.63 6.90 15.21
N ASP A 12 -11.81 6.53 14.69
CA ASP A 12 -13.15 6.98 15.12
C ASP A 12 -14.08 7.61 14.08
N SER A 13 -13.60 8.08 12.92
CA SER A 13 -14.53 8.43 11.82
C SER A 13 -14.69 7.27 10.85
N ASN A 14 -15.82 6.56 10.93
CA ASN A 14 -16.19 5.58 9.91
C ASN A 14 -16.18 6.26 8.53
N PRO A 15 -15.30 5.83 7.60
CA PRO A 15 -15.29 6.42 6.26
C PRO A 15 -16.64 6.20 5.57
N THR A 16 -17.08 7.17 4.80
CA THR A 16 -18.32 7.13 4.03
C THR A 16 -18.03 7.42 2.56
N GLY A 17 -18.77 6.76 1.67
CA GLY A 17 -18.63 6.94 0.22
C GLY A 17 -17.18 6.75 -0.27
N GLU A 18 -16.70 7.70 -1.06
CA GLU A 18 -15.36 7.69 -1.65
C GLU A 18 -14.21 7.78 -0.64
N ASN A 19 -14.47 8.23 0.59
CA ASN A 19 -13.45 8.29 1.64
C ASN A 19 -12.90 6.90 2.00
N TRP A 20 -13.62 5.83 1.67
CA TRP A 20 -13.09 4.46 1.80
C TRP A 20 -11.85 4.22 0.96
N LEU A 21 -11.75 4.82 -0.23
CA LEU A 21 -10.70 4.49 -1.21
C LEU A 21 -9.30 4.78 -0.66
N ASN A 22 -9.15 5.84 0.12
CA ASN A 22 -7.89 6.27 0.70
C ASN A 22 -7.81 6.09 2.22
N HIS A 23 -8.81 5.42 2.83
CA HIS A 23 -8.82 5.21 4.28
C HIS A 23 -7.80 4.14 4.69
N PRO A 24 -7.07 4.30 5.81
CA PRO A 24 -6.11 3.30 6.27
C PRO A 24 -6.70 1.91 6.52
N LYS A 25 -7.98 1.84 6.91
CA LYS A 25 -8.72 0.58 7.04
C LYS A 25 -8.81 -0.20 5.72
N ALA A 26 -8.99 0.48 4.59
CA ALA A 26 -8.98 -0.18 3.28
C ALA A 26 -7.58 -0.69 2.94
N MET A 27 -6.54 0.11 3.18
CA MET A 27 -5.14 -0.30 2.99
C MET A 27 -4.79 -1.54 3.82
N GLN A 28 -5.23 -1.59 5.08
CA GLN A 28 -5.05 -2.76 5.95
C GLN A 28 -5.76 -3.99 5.39
N THR A 29 -7.00 -3.85 4.91
CA THR A 29 -7.73 -4.95 4.26
C THR A 29 -6.99 -5.46 3.02
N TYR A 30 -6.49 -4.58 2.16
CA TYR A 30 -5.71 -4.97 0.99
C TYR A 30 -4.44 -5.73 1.38
N LEU A 31 -3.69 -5.27 2.38
CA LEU A 31 -2.49 -5.96 2.86
C LEU A 31 -2.79 -7.32 3.49
N SER A 32 -3.85 -7.42 4.30
CA SER A 32 -4.29 -8.71 4.85
C SER A 32 -4.61 -9.70 3.74
N LEU A 33 -5.28 -9.26 2.66
CA LEU A 33 -5.55 -10.10 1.49
C LEU A 33 -4.27 -10.48 0.73
N LEU A 34 -3.28 -9.60 0.64
CA LEU A 34 -1.97 -9.93 0.05
C LEU A 34 -1.24 -11.04 0.82
N GLY A 35 -1.46 -11.16 2.13
CA GLY A 35 -0.87 -12.20 2.97
C GLY A 35 -1.66 -13.51 3.07
N SER A 36 -2.96 -13.49 2.75
CA SER A 36 -3.87 -14.62 3.03
C SER A 36 -4.56 -15.22 1.80
N SER A 37 -4.70 -14.46 0.72
CA SER A 37 -5.39 -14.95 -0.48
C SER A 37 -4.51 -15.89 -1.30
N GLN A 38 -5.12 -16.95 -1.82
CA GLN A 38 -4.50 -17.89 -2.77
C GLN A 38 -4.92 -17.64 -4.22
N LYS A 39 -5.71 -16.58 -4.47
CA LYS A 39 -6.19 -16.23 -5.80
C LYS A 39 -5.37 -15.07 -6.36
N ASP A 40 -4.63 -15.33 -7.43
CA ASP A 40 -3.82 -14.32 -8.12
C ASP A 40 -4.60 -13.06 -8.48
N ALA A 41 -5.83 -13.21 -8.98
CA ALA A 41 -6.68 -12.07 -9.33
C ALA A 41 -6.99 -11.15 -8.13
N THR A 42 -7.17 -11.73 -6.93
CA THR A 42 -7.37 -10.97 -5.71
C THR A 42 -6.09 -10.29 -5.26
N LEU A 43 -4.95 -11.00 -5.34
CA LEU A 43 -3.64 -10.44 -5.03
C LEU A 43 -3.31 -9.26 -5.96
N GLU A 44 -3.56 -9.41 -7.25
CA GLU A 44 -3.33 -8.38 -8.27
C GLU A 44 -4.23 -7.18 -8.05
N ALA A 45 -5.53 -7.37 -7.78
CA ALA A 45 -6.45 -6.29 -7.49
C ALA A 45 -6.07 -5.50 -6.24
N CYS A 46 -5.69 -6.19 -5.15
CA CYS A 46 -5.24 -5.53 -3.92
C CYS A 46 -3.93 -4.78 -4.15
N CYS A 47 -2.96 -5.40 -4.83
CA CYS A 47 -1.70 -4.77 -5.16
C CYS A 47 -1.88 -3.55 -6.09
N GLY A 48 -2.80 -3.63 -7.05
CA GLY A 48 -3.15 -2.55 -7.96
C GLY A 48 -3.85 -1.38 -7.25
N ALA A 49 -4.74 -1.65 -6.29
CA ALA A 49 -5.33 -0.61 -5.46
C ALA A 49 -4.27 0.17 -4.67
N LEU A 50 -3.33 -0.54 -4.03
CA LEU A 50 -2.22 0.08 -3.32
C LEU A 50 -1.28 0.85 -4.26
N GLN A 51 -1.05 0.33 -5.47
CA GLN A 51 -0.28 1.02 -6.50
C GLN A 51 -0.93 2.36 -6.87
N ASN A 52 -2.25 2.39 -7.07
CA ASN A 52 -2.99 3.61 -7.39
C ASN A 52 -2.90 4.65 -6.27
N LEU A 53 -3.03 4.23 -5.01
CA LEU A 53 -2.92 5.13 -3.84
C LEU A 53 -1.54 5.78 -3.72
N THR A 54 -0.50 5.10 -4.21
CA THR A 54 0.90 5.53 -4.13
C THR A 54 1.43 6.11 -5.45
N ALA A 55 0.59 6.24 -6.47
CA ALA A 55 1.02 6.59 -7.82
C ALA A 55 1.55 8.03 -7.95
N THR A 56 0.94 8.98 -7.25
CA THR A 56 1.29 10.40 -7.36
C THR A 56 2.52 10.75 -6.52
N ARG A 57 3.20 11.85 -6.86
CA ARG A 57 4.32 12.40 -6.06
C ARG A 57 3.88 13.43 -5.01
N GLY A 58 2.57 13.53 -4.76
CA GLY A 58 1.98 14.50 -3.85
C GLY A 58 2.02 14.07 -2.38
N PRO A 59 1.73 14.99 -1.44
CA PRO A 59 1.72 14.71 -0.01
C PRO A 59 0.81 13.53 0.38
N GLY A 60 -0.34 13.37 -0.28
CA GLY A 60 -1.27 12.26 -0.03
C GLY A 60 -0.64 10.90 -0.31
N SER A 61 -0.13 10.66 -1.52
CA SER A 61 0.53 9.40 -1.88
C SER A 61 1.81 9.13 -1.08
N ASN A 62 2.55 10.18 -0.70
CA ASN A 62 3.70 10.04 0.21
C ASN A 62 3.26 9.55 1.59
N ALA A 63 2.20 10.13 2.16
CA ALA A 63 1.66 9.67 3.44
C ALA A 63 1.13 8.22 3.36
N MET A 64 0.44 7.85 2.27
CA MET A 64 0.01 6.46 2.06
C MET A 64 1.19 5.50 1.99
N SER A 65 2.26 5.87 1.27
CA SER A 65 3.47 5.05 1.16
C SER A 65 4.14 4.86 2.52
N GLN A 66 4.25 5.93 3.32
CA GLN A 66 4.79 5.84 4.68
C GLN A 66 3.91 4.98 5.59
N ILE A 67 2.58 5.14 5.56
CA ILE A 67 1.65 4.30 6.34
C ILE A 67 1.81 2.82 5.96
N LEU A 68 1.84 2.50 4.66
CA LEU A 68 1.99 1.14 4.17
C LEU A 68 3.28 0.49 4.67
N VAL A 69 4.40 1.19 4.60
CA VAL A 69 5.71 0.60 4.96
C VAL A 69 5.97 0.66 6.46
N GLN A 70 5.79 1.81 7.10
CA GLN A 70 6.19 2.02 8.49
C GLN A 70 5.14 1.57 9.51
N LYS A 71 3.85 1.66 9.18
CA LYS A 71 2.77 1.29 10.12
C LYS A 71 2.16 -0.08 9.83
N LEU A 72 1.99 -0.44 8.56
CA LEU A 72 1.28 -1.66 8.16
C LEU A 72 2.19 -2.80 7.69
N GLY A 73 3.50 -2.57 7.57
CA GLY A 73 4.46 -3.62 7.23
C GLY A 73 4.27 -4.21 5.83
N ALA A 74 4.15 -3.38 4.79
CA ALA A 74 3.91 -3.83 3.42
C ALA A 74 5.08 -4.62 2.78
N LEU A 75 6.33 -4.35 3.17
CA LEU A 75 7.52 -4.88 2.46
C LEU A 75 7.66 -6.41 2.48
N PRO A 76 7.42 -7.13 3.60
CA PRO A 76 7.42 -8.59 3.61
C PRO A 76 6.47 -9.22 2.58
N HIS A 77 5.29 -8.62 2.37
CA HIS A 77 4.33 -9.08 1.36
C HIS A 77 4.85 -8.86 -0.07
N MET A 78 5.62 -7.81 -0.32
CA MET A 78 6.15 -7.55 -1.67
C MET A 78 7.12 -8.65 -2.13
N SER A 79 7.93 -9.19 -1.22
CA SER A 79 8.92 -10.23 -1.53
C SER A 79 8.28 -11.50 -2.12
N SER A 80 7.12 -11.93 -1.62
CA SER A 80 6.41 -13.09 -2.15
C SER A 80 5.76 -12.78 -3.50
N LEU A 81 5.13 -11.61 -3.65
CA LEU A 81 4.47 -11.22 -4.91
C LEU A 81 5.45 -11.04 -6.06
N LEU A 82 6.66 -10.52 -5.80
CA LEU A 82 7.73 -10.40 -6.79
C LEU A 82 8.25 -11.75 -7.29
N LYS A 83 8.09 -12.81 -6.49
CA LYS A 83 8.47 -14.18 -6.84
C LYS A 83 7.32 -14.99 -7.47
N SER A 84 6.14 -14.39 -7.62
CA SER A 84 5.00 -15.07 -8.23
C SER A 84 5.31 -15.47 -9.68
N PRO A 85 4.90 -16.67 -10.13
CA PRO A 85 4.97 -17.05 -11.53
C PRO A 85 3.98 -16.27 -12.42
N ASN A 86 3.02 -15.54 -11.81
CA ASN A 86 2.08 -14.72 -12.54
C ASN A 86 2.72 -13.38 -12.91
N ALA A 87 3.00 -13.22 -14.21
CA ALA A 87 3.66 -12.02 -14.75
C ALA A 87 2.87 -10.72 -14.51
N SER A 88 1.53 -10.77 -14.52
CA SER A 88 0.71 -9.57 -14.28
C SER A 88 0.80 -9.12 -12.83
N LEU A 89 0.72 -10.08 -11.91
CA LEU A 89 0.92 -9.83 -10.48
C LEU A 89 2.33 -9.31 -10.18
N GLN A 90 3.36 -9.94 -10.76
CA GLN A 90 4.76 -9.51 -10.58
C GLN A 90 4.97 -8.08 -11.10
N LYS A 91 4.41 -7.73 -12.27
CA LYS A 91 4.48 -6.37 -12.83
C LYS A 91 3.80 -5.34 -11.92
N THR A 92 2.63 -5.69 -11.39
CA THR A 92 1.87 -4.83 -10.48
C THR A 92 2.61 -4.61 -9.15
N ALA A 93 3.22 -5.67 -8.61
CA ALA A 93 4.06 -5.62 -7.41
C ALA A 93 5.32 -4.78 -7.63
N THR A 94 6.00 -4.94 -8.76
CA THR A 94 7.18 -4.14 -9.12
C THR A 94 6.83 -2.66 -9.19
N SER A 95 5.69 -2.33 -9.80
CA SER A 95 5.22 -0.96 -9.94
C SER A 95 4.81 -0.35 -8.59
N LEU A 96 4.17 -1.12 -7.70
CA LEU A 96 3.91 -0.69 -6.32
C LEU A 96 5.23 -0.44 -5.56
N LEU A 97 6.19 -1.36 -5.63
CA LEU A 97 7.47 -1.19 -4.97
C LEU A 97 8.21 0.06 -5.49
N ASN A 98 8.18 0.30 -6.80
CA ASN A 98 8.70 1.52 -7.40
C ASN A 98 7.98 2.78 -6.90
N ASN A 99 6.68 2.72 -6.63
CA ASN A 99 5.98 3.85 -6.04
C ASN A 99 6.47 4.14 -4.62
N LEU A 100 6.58 3.10 -3.79
CA LEU A 100 7.03 3.18 -2.40
C LEU A 100 8.48 3.70 -2.29
N SER A 101 9.38 3.27 -3.18
CA SER A 101 10.80 3.65 -3.12
C SER A 101 11.07 5.14 -3.37
N ARG A 102 10.11 5.87 -3.96
CA ARG A 102 10.20 7.31 -4.23
C ARG A 102 9.93 8.17 -3.00
N THR A 103 9.40 7.60 -1.92
CA THR A 103 9.03 8.36 -0.73
C THR A 103 10.25 8.55 0.18
N ASN A 104 10.68 9.81 0.30
CA ASN A 104 11.74 10.22 1.22
C ASN A 104 11.37 9.78 2.67
N GLY A 105 12.33 9.17 3.36
CA GLY A 105 12.12 8.58 4.70
C GLY A 105 11.78 7.08 4.72
N LEU A 106 11.60 6.44 3.55
CA LEU A 106 11.57 4.97 3.43
C LEU A 106 12.92 4.37 3.00
N GLN A 107 13.81 5.22 2.47
CA GLN A 107 15.18 4.83 2.18
C GLN A 107 15.96 4.81 3.50
N THR A 108 16.38 3.62 3.92
CA THR A 108 17.37 3.47 4.98
C THR A 108 18.66 4.08 4.48
N SER A 109 19.24 5.05 5.21
CA SER A 109 20.61 5.48 4.94
C SER A 109 21.50 4.26 5.14
N ILE A 110 22.21 3.86 4.09
CA ILE A 110 23.26 2.85 4.13
C ILE A 110 24.57 3.58 4.43
#